data_AF-A0A959IVH2-F1
#
_entry.id   AF-A0A959IVH2-F1
#
_cell.length_a   1.000
_cell.length_b   1.000
_cell.length_c   1.000
_cell.angle_alpha   90.00
_cell.angle_beta   90.00
_cell.angle_gamma   90.00
#
_symmetry.space_group_name_H-M   'P 1'
#
loop_
_entity.id
_entity.type
_entity.pdbx_description
1 polymer ?
#
loop_
_entity_poly.entity_id
_entity_poly.type
_entity_poly.pdbx_seq_one_letter_code
_entity_poly.pdbx_strand_id
1 'polypeptide(L)'
;MKTILGLGKYVFAVPFLVFGLFHFMAADQMASMAPGGKMMVYFSGITMVAASLAIILGKYDKLASVLLAVQVLLYIVLVHIPGMSAEDEGMKQMATTSALKDFIIMGGALLCASQAKDKSIIG
;
A
#
# COMPACT_ATOMS: atom_id res chain seq x y z
N MET A 1 -3.16 -25.81 -11.49
CA MET A 1 -3.54 -24.95 -10.34
C MET A 1 -2.35 -24.25 -9.68
N LYS A 2 -1.26 -24.94 -9.29
CA LYS A 2 -0.08 -24.31 -8.65
C LYS A 2 0.50 -23.11 -9.43
N THR A 3 0.57 -23.19 -10.75
CA THR A 3 1.05 -22.08 -11.60
C THR A 3 0.19 -20.83 -11.49
N ILE A 4 -1.13 -20.97 -11.60
CA ILE A 4 -2.08 -19.85 -11.50
C ILE A 4 -2.05 -19.24 -10.09
N LEU A 5 -2.05 -20.08 -9.05
CA LEU A 5 -1.96 -19.60 -7.66
C LEU A 5 -0.64 -18.88 -7.38
N GLY A 6 0.47 -19.34 -7.99
CA GLY A 6 1.77 -18.69 -7.90
C GLY A 6 1.81 -17.30 -8.55
N LEU A 7 0.86 -16.97 -9.43
CA LEU A 7 0.76 -15.64 -10.04
C LEU A 7 0.20 -14.58 -9.07
N GLY A 8 -0.51 -15.00 -8.02
CA GLY A 8 -1.20 -14.11 -7.10
C GLY A 8 -0.29 -13.04 -6.48
N LYS A 9 0.96 -13.40 -6.15
CA LYS A 9 1.93 -12.42 -5.61
C LYS A 9 2.30 -11.31 -6.60
N TYR A 10 2.33 -11.60 -7.90
CA TYR A 10 2.62 -10.58 -8.92
C TYR A 10 1.40 -9.70 -9.18
N VAL A 11 0.21 -10.31 -9.25
CA VAL A 11 -1.06 -9.57 -9.35
C VAL A 11 -1.24 -8.62 -8.17
N PHE A 12 -0.80 -9.05 -6.98
CA PHE A 12 -0.78 -8.21 -5.78
C PHE A 12 0.31 -7.13 -5.83
N ALA A 13 1.56 -7.48 -6.12
CA ALA A 13 2.71 -6.57 -5.98
C ALA A 13 2.85 -5.55 -7.11
N VAL A 14 2.51 -5.90 -8.36
CA VAL A 14 2.72 -5.01 -9.53
C VAL A 14 1.94 -3.68 -9.40
N PRO A 15 0.67 -3.65 -8.98
CA PRO A 15 -0.03 -2.39 -8.73
C PRO A 15 0.70 -1.48 -7.73
N PHE A 16 1.30 -2.02 -6.67
CA PHE A 16 2.09 -1.22 -5.73
C PHE A 16 3.35 -0.64 -6.33
N LEU A 17 3.98 -1.33 -7.28
CA LEU A 17 5.10 -0.77 -8.04
C LEU A 17 4.64 0.49 -8.78
N VAL A 18 3.51 0.39 -9.49
CA VAL A 18 2.94 1.50 -10.27
C VAL A 18 2.49 2.63 -9.37
N PHE A 19 1.76 2.34 -8.28
CA PHE A 19 1.36 3.38 -7.33
C PHE A 19 2.58 4.05 -6.68
N GLY A 20 3.62 3.28 -6.33
CA GLY A 20 4.87 3.83 -5.83
C GLY A 20 5.47 4.83 -6.82
N LEU A 21 5.51 4.50 -8.12
CA LEU A 21 5.94 5.43 -9.17
C LEU A 21 5.04 6.68 -9.28
N PHE A 22 3.71 6.51 -9.16
CA PHE A 22 2.78 7.64 -9.16
C PHE A 22 3.01 8.61 -8.00
N HIS A 23 3.47 8.15 -6.84
CA HIS A 23 3.82 9.05 -5.73
C HIS A 23 5.00 9.97 -6.11
N PHE A 24 5.93 9.53 -6.95
CA PHE A 24 7.01 10.40 -7.43
C PHE A 24 6.52 11.37 -8.50
N MET A 25 5.65 10.91 -9.41
CA MET A 25 5.13 11.71 -10.53
C MET A 25 4.10 12.75 -10.09
N ALA A 26 3.34 12.47 -9.04
CA ALA A 26 2.23 13.29 -8.57
C ALA A 26 2.44 13.86 -7.15
N ALA A 27 3.71 14.00 -6.73
CA ALA A 27 4.06 14.37 -5.35
C ALA A 27 3.48 15.73 -4.93
N ASP A 28 3.47 16.70 -5.84
CA ASP A 28 2.90 18.02 -5.62
C ASP A 28 1.39 17.98 -5.39
N GLN A 29 0.68 17.19 -6.19
CA GLN A 29 -0.78 17.06 -6.13
C GLN A 29 -1.23 16.35 -4.85
N MET A 30 -0.41 15.43 -4.34
CA MET A 30 -0.69 14.66 -3.13
C MET A 30 -0.22 15.33 -1.83
N ALA A 31 0.62 16.36 -1.92
CA ALA A 31 1.28 16.95 -0.76
C ALA A 31 0.30 17.47 0.30
N SER A 32 -0.85 18.02 -0.11
CA SER A 32 -1.87 18.54 0.82
C SER A 32 -2.57 17.45 1.61
N MET A 33 -2.57 16.20 1.12
CA MET A 33 -3.24 15.06 1.75
C MET A 33 -2.31 14.29 2.70
N ALA A 34 -1.00 14.36 2.47
CA ALA A 34 -0.03 13.58 3.22
C ALA A 34 0.42 14.33 4.49
N PRO A 35 0.36 13.71 5.69
CA PRO A 35 0.94 14.30 6.88
C PRO A 35 2.45 14.41 6.70
N GLY A 36 3.01 15.63 6.79
CA GLY A 36 4.41 15.89 6.46
C GLY A 36 4.65 16.28 4.99
N GLY A 37 3.59 16.50 4.21
CA GLY A 37 3.65 17.08 2.89
C GLY A 37 4.34 16.20 1.86
N LYS A 38 4.98 16.83 0.88
CA LYS A 38 5.64 16.17 -0.25
C LYS A 38 6.69 15.13 0.16
N MET A 39 7.42 15.40 1.24
CA MET A 39 8.43 14.46 1.77
C MET A 39 7.81 13.11 2.15
N MET A 40 6.63 13.14 2.77
CA MET A 40 5.93 11.91 3.14
C MET A 40 5.38 11.20 1.91
N VAL A 41 4.95 11.94 0.88
CA VAL A 41 4.53 11.32 -0.40
C VAL A 41 5.69 10.55 -1.05
N TYR A 42 6.89 11.13 -1.11
CA TYR A 42 8.05 10.42 -1.63
C TYR A 42 8.44 9.23 -0.77
N PHE A 43 8.42 9.37 0.56
CA PHE A 43 8.69 8.27 1.48
C PHE A 43 7.74 7.09 1.23
N SER A 44 6.44 7.38 1.15
CA SER A 44 5.39 6.43 0.77
C SER A 44 5.67 5.74 -0.57
N GLY A 45 6.11 6.50 -1.58
CA GLY A 45 6.48 5.96 -2.89
C GLY A 45 7.65 4.99 -2.82
N ILE A 46 8.71 5.37 -2.09
CA ILE A 46 9.92 4.54 -1.89
C ILE A 46 9.56 3.21 -1.25
N THR A 47 8.79 3.23 -0.16
CA THR A 47 8.42 2.02 0.57
C THR A 47 7.50 1.10 -0.25
N MET A 48 6.60 1.65 -1.07
CA MET A 48 5.75 0.86 -1.98
C MET A 48 6.57 0.17 -3.06
N VAL A 49 7.52 0.87 -3.68
CA VAL A 49 8.43 0.29 -4.69
C VAL A 49 9.29 -0.80 -4.04
N ALA A 50 9.89 -0.51 -2.89
CA ALA A 50 10.73 -1.47 -2.16
C ALA A 50 9.94 -2.72 -1.76
N ALA A 51 8.73 -2.56 -1.24
CA ALA A 51 7.86 -3.68 -0.87
C ALA A 51 7.47 -4.52 -2.08
N SER A 52 7.10 -3.88 -3.19
CA SER A 52 6.77 -4.59 -4.43
C SER A 52 7.94 -5.43 -4.95
N LEU A 53 9.15 -4.85 -5.02
CA LEU A 53 10.35 -5.55 -5.46
C LEU A 53 10.70 -6.71 -4.53
N ALA A 54 10.60 -6.52 -3.20
CA ALA A 54 10.81 -7.57 -2.21
C ALA A 54 9.86 -8.78 -2.43
N ILE A 55 8.57 -8.52 -2.64
CA ILE A 55 7.55 -9.56 -2.88
C ILE A 55 7.78 -10.28 -4.22
N ILE A 56 8.09 -9.54 -5.29
CA ILE A 56 8.35 -10.10 -6.62
C ILE A 56 9.58 -11.03 -6.55
N LEU A 57 10.68 -10.54 -5.96
CA LEU A 57 11.93 -11.28 -5.83
C LEU A 57 11.88 -12.40 -4.79
N GLY A 58 10.86 -12.41 -3.91
CA GLY A 58 10.73 -13.38 -2.83
C GLY A 58 11.80 -13.24 -1.75
N LYS A 59 12.33 -12.02 -1.56
CA LYS A 59 13.33 -11.70 -0.53
C LYS A 59 12.75 -10.63 0.38
N TYR A 60 12.74 -10.88 1.68
CA TYR A 60 12.04 -10.08 2.68
C TYR A 60 10.54 -9.95 2.38
N ASP A 61 9.95 -10.89 1.63
CA ASP A 61 8.57 -10.79 1.11
C ASP A 61 7.54 -10.76 2.24
N LYS A 62 7.75 -11.54 3.30
CA LYS A 62 6.92 -11.51 4.52
C LYS A 62 6.96 -10.16 5.21
N LEU A 63 8.17 -9.66 5.52
CA LEU A 63 8.36 -8.38 6.19
C LEU A 63 7.81 -7.23 5.35
N ALA A 64 8.13 -7.20 4.06
CA ALA A 64 7.65 -6.21 3.11
C ALA A 64 6.11 -6.18 3.07
N SER A 65 5.47 -7.35 3.03
CA SER A 65 4.00 -7.45 3.01
C SER A 65 3.37 -6.94 4.32
N VAL A 66 3.98 -7.23 5.48
CA VAL A 66 3.52 -6.70 6.78
C VAL A 66 3.70 -5.19 6.87
N LEU A 67 4.86 -4.67 6.49
CA LEU A 67 5.13 -3.23 6.48
C LEU A 67 4.20 -2.49 5.51
N LEU A 68 3.88 -3.10 4.37
CA LEU A 68 2.91 -2.57 3.42
C LEU A 68 1.51 -2.54 4.01
N ALA A 69 1.09 -3.58 4.75
CA ALA A 69 -0.17 -3.58 5.48
C ALA A 69 -0.23 -2.44 6.51
N VAL A 70 0.86 -2.23 7.27
CA VAL A 70 0.98 -1.13 8.23
C VAL A 70 0.90 0.23 7.53
N GLN A 71 1.60 0.40 6.40
CA GLN A 71 1.55 1.63 5.62
C GLN A 71 0.14 1.95 5.12
N VAL A 72 -0.59 0.94 4.61
CA VAL A 72 -1.97 1.11 4.17
C VAL A 72 -2.90 1.41 5.36
N LEU A 73 -2.68 0.78 6.52
CA LEU A 73 -3.40 1.14 7.74
C LEU A 73 -3.18 2.61 8.13
N LEU A 74 -1.96 3.13 7.98
CA LEU A 74 -1.69 4.54 8.21
C LEU A 74 -2.44 5.44 7.22
N TYR A 75 -2.63 5.04 5.96
CA TYR A 75 -3.45 5.81 5.00
C TYR A 75 -4.91 5.85 5.43
N ILE A 76 -5.47 4.71 5.86
CA ILE A 76 -6.82 4.64 6.40
C ILE A 76 -6.98 5.64 7.55
N VAL A 77 -6.08 5.57 8.54
CA VAL A 77 -6.22 6.36 9.78
C VAL A 77 -5.89 7.83 9.59
N LEU A 78 -4.83 8.15 8.84
CA LEU A 78 -4.29 9.51 8.77
C LEU A 78 -4.83 10.32 7.58
N VAL A 79 -5.33 9.66 6.53
CA VAL A 79 -5.78 10.34 5.31
C VAL A 79 -7.26 10.13 5.09
N HIS A 80 -7.73 8.87 5.05
CA HIS A 80 -9.10 8.60 4.62
C HIS A 80 -10.14 8.80 5.70
N ILE A 81 -9.90 8.37 6.95
CA ILE A 81 -10.81 8.63 8.07
C ILE A 81 -11.06 10.14 8.25
N PRO A 82 -10.03 11.01 8.31
CA PRO A 82 -10.24 12.46 8.36
C PRO A 82 -11.01 12.99 7.15
N GLY A 83 -10.72 12.47 5.95
CA GLY A 83 -11.43 12.85 4.72
C GLY A 83 -12.92 12.49 4.71
N MET A 84 -13.36 11.50 5.50
CA MET A 84 -14.78 11.15 5.64
C MET A 84 -15.58 12.20 6.43
N SER A 85 -14.91 13.13 7.10
CA SER A 85 -15.53 14.27 7.79
C SER A 85 -15.48 15.56 6.96
N ALA A 86 -15.08 15.49 5.68
CA ALA A 86 -15.10 16.65 4.80
C ALA A 86 -16.53 17.17 4.56
N GLU A 87 -16.69 18.50 4.49
CA GLU A 87 -17.96 19.15 4.18
C GLU A 87 -18.39 18.91 2.72
N ASP A 88 -17.42 18.78 1.81
CA ASP A 88 -17.68 18.43 0.42
C ASP A 88 -18.05 16.94 0.32
N GLU A 89 -19.31 16.68 -0.09
CA GLU A 89 -19.83 15.31 -0.19
C GLU A 89 -19.07 14.44 -1.22
N GLY A 90 -18.49 15.06 -2.26
CA GLY A 90 -17.65 14.34 -3.24
C GLY A 90 -16.36 13.83 -2.61
N MET A 91 -15.67 14.68 -1.85
CA MET A 91 -14.46 14.33 -1.11
C MET A 91 -14.74 13.28 -0.03
N LYS A 92 -15.85 13.42 0.69
CA LYS A 92 -16.29 12.46 1.71
C LYS A 92 -16.59 11.08 1.11
N GLN A 93 -17.28 11.01 -0.02
CA GLN A 93 -17.54 9.75 -0.73
C GLN A 93 -16.25 9.11 -1.24
N MET A 94 -15.34 9.92 -1.80
CA MET A 94 -14.03 9.46 -2.25
C MET A 94 -13.21 8.88 -1.09
N ALA A 95 -13.13 9.60 0.03
CA ALA A 95 -12.41 9.16 1.22
C ALA A 95 -12.99 7.85 1.79
N THR A 96 -14.31 7.74 1.87
CA THR A 96 -15.00 6.51 2.33
C THR A 96 -14.66 5.32 1.42
N THR A 97 -14.74 5.52 0.10
CA THR A 97 -14.45 4.48 -0.88
C THR A 97 -12.99 4.05 -0.84
N SER A 98 -12.07 5.00 -0.70
CA SER A 98 -10.63 4.72 -0.58
C SER A 98 -10.31 3.98 0.72
N ALA A 99 -10.91 4.36 1.86
CA ALA A 99 -10.73 3.63 3.12
C ALA A 99 -11.12 2.15 2.99
N LEU A 100 -12.28 1.87 2.37
CA LEU A 100 -12.75 0.50 2.15
C LEU A 100 -11.83 -0.30 1.22
N LYS A 101 -11.34 0.33 0.14
CA LYS A 101 -10.34 -0.29 -0.74
C LYS A 101 -9.05 -0.59 -0.01
N ASP A 102 -8.60 0.33 0.84
CA ASP A 102 -7.38 0.16 1.62
C ASP A 102 -7.53 -0.97 2.66
N PHE A 103 -8.71 -1.18 3.26
CA PHE A 103 -8.96 -2.37 4.09
C PHE A 103 -8.82 -3.68 3.29
N ILE A 104 -9.34 -3.73 2.07
CA ILE A 104 -9.18 -4.89 1.17
C ILE A 104 -7.70 -5.12 0.87
N ILE A 105 -6.98 -4.05 0.53
CA ILE A 105 -5.56 -4.09 0.18
C ILE A 105 -4.71 -4.51 1.38
N MET A 106 -4.98 -3.98 2.57
CA MET A 106 -4.33 -4.36 3.83
C MET A 106 -4.55 -5.85 4.13
N GLY A 107 -5.78 -6.35 3.98
CA GLY A 107 -6.08 -7.77 4.08
C GLY A 107 -5.28 -8.60 3.08
N GLY A 108 -5.22 -8.16 1.83
CA GLY A 108 -4.40 -8.78 0.77
C GLY A 108 -2.91 -8.83 1.12
N ALA A 109 -2.37 -7.76 1.70
CA ALA A 109 -1.00 -7.69 2.16
C ALA A 109 -0.71 -8.70 3.27
N LEU A 110 -1.60 -8.80 4.28
CA LEU A 110 -1.46 -9.79 5.36
C LEU A 110 -1.62 -11.23 4.85
N LEU A 111 -2.50 -11.48 3.88
CA LEU A 111 -2.60 -12.78 3.21
C LEU A 111 -1.35 -13.11 2.37
N CYS A 112 -0.73 -12.10 1.73
CA CYS A 112 0.55 -12.30 1.05
C CYS A 112 1.66 -12.65 2.05
N ALA A 113 1.68 -11.98 3.21
CA ALA A 113 2.63 -12.26 4.30
C ALA A 113 2.45 -13.68 4.88
N SER A 114 1.22 -14.16 5.03
CA SER A 114 0.96 -15.51 5.56
C SER A 114 1.41 -16.62 4.62
N GLN A 115 1.44 -16.35 3.31
CA GLN A 115 1.88 -17.29 2.28
C GLN A 115 3.37 -17.18 1.94
N ALA A 116 4.03 -16.13 2.44
CA ALA A 116 5.45 -15.87 2.24
C ALA A 116 6.31 -16.97 2.89
N LYS A 117 7.33 -17.41 2.16
CA LYS A 117 8.22 -18.50 2.60
C LYS A 117 9.54 -18.00 3.17
N ASP A 118 9.88 -16.73 2.94
CA ASP A 118 11.10 -16.16 3.48
C ASP A 118 11.00 -16.02 5.00
N LYS A 119 12.09 -16.37 5.68
CA LYS A 119 12.23 -16.34 7.15
C LYS A 119 13.26 -15.32 7.62
N SER A 120 13.70 -14.44 6.72
CA SER A 120 14.85 -13.55 6.93
C SER A 120 14.79 -12.69 8.20
N ILE A 121 13.60 -12.23 8.63
CA ILE A 121 13.46 -11.29 9.76
C ILE A 121 12.35 -11.69 10.74
N ILE A 122 11.12 -11.96 10.27
CA ILE A 122 9.92 -12.12 11.14
C ILE A 122 9.32 -13.54 11.11
N GLY A 123 10.16 -14.55 10.87
CA GLY A 123 9.80 -15.99 10.92
C GLY A 123 9.02 -16.46 9.70
#